data_AF-A0A847WBU3-F1
#
_entry.id   AF-A0A847WBU3-F1
#
_cell.length_a   1.000
_cell.length_b   1.000
_cell.length_c   1.000
_cell.angle_alpha   90.00
_cell.angle_beta   90.00
_cell.angle_gamma   90.00
#
_symmetry.space_group_name_H-M   'P 1'
#
loop_
_entity.id
_entity.type
_entity.pdbx_description
1 polymer ?
#
loop_
_entity_poly.entity_id
_entity_poly.type
_entity_poly.pdbx_seq_one_letter_code
_entity_poly.pdbx_strand_id
1 'polypeptide(L)' 'ICGAISDQYINVITVCQGASQNNIIIGVKNSDSDSAVRSLYKTFILQ' A
#
# COMPACT_ATOMS: atom_id res chain seq x y z
N ILE A 1 7.10 1.03 -0.18
CA ILE A 1 5.66 0.68 -0.04
C ILE A 1 5.21 0.92 1.40
N CYS A 2 5.74 0.20 2.40
CA CYS A 2 5.37 0.43 3.80
C CYS A 2 5.58 1.90 4.25
N GLY A 3 6.70 2.54 3.90
CA GLY A 3 6.93 3.96 4.23
C GLY A 3 5.82 4.89 3.72
N ALA A 4 5.46 4.79 2.44
CA ALA A 4 4.38 5.57 1.84
C ALA A 4 3.02 5.38 2.54
N ILE A 5 2.73 4.17 2.99
CA ILE A 5 1.46 3.83 3.65
C ILE A 5 1.49 4.30 5.12
N SER A 6 2.64 4.19 5.79
CA SER A 6 2.85 4.66 7.17
C SER A 6 2.78 6.18 7.30
N ASP A 7 3.23 6.94 6.30
CA ASP A 7 3.12 8.41 6.29
C ASP A 7 1.66 8.90 6.31
N GLN A 8 0.71 8.05 5.93
CA GLN A 8 -0.73 8.32 5.98
C GLN A 8 -1.42 7.69 7.20
N TYR A 9 -0.65 7.17 8.17
CA TYR A 9 -1.17 6.47 9.35
C TYR A 9 -2.06 5.26 9.03
N ILE A 10 -1.87 4.64 7.86
CA ILE A 10 -2.66 3.50 7.43
C ILE A 10 -2.05 2.21 7.99
N ASN A 11 -2.88 1.41 8.66
CA ASN A 11 -2.44 0.16 9.24
C ASN A 11 -2.41 -0.97 8.19
N VAL A 12 -1.27 -1.66 8.11
CA VAL A 12 -1.11 -2.84 7.27
C VAL A 12 -1.48 -4.08 8.07
N ILE A 13 -2.50 -4.80 7.61
CA ILE A 13 -3.02 -6.01 8.26
C ILE A 13 -2.24 -7.24 7.77
N THR A 14 -1.99 -7.30 6.46
CA THR A 14 -1.32 -8.43 5.81
C THR A 14 -0.44 -7.94 4.68
N VAL A 15 0.72 -8.58 4.47
CA VAL A 15 1.54 -8.42 3.27
C VAL A 15 1.76 -9.79 2.65
N CYS A 16 1.39 -9.95 1.39
CA CYS A 16 1.59 -11.18 0.64
C CYS A 16 2.52 -10.89 -0.55
N GLN A 17 3.69 -11.53 -0.55
CA GLN A 17 4.65 -11.52 -1.66
C GLN A 17 5.03 -12.99 -1.90
N GLY A 18 4.79 -13.50 -3.11
CA GLY A 18 5.01 -14.93 -3.37
C GLY A 18 4.74 -15.37 -4.81
N ALA A 19 3.51 -15.28 -5.30
CA ALA A 19 3.13 -15.95 -6.56
C ALA A 19 3.57 -15.23 -7.85
N SER A 20 3.91 -13.94 -7.78
CA SER A 20 4.44 -13.18 -8.91
C SER A 20 5.55 -12.27 -8.39
N GLN A 21 6.76 -12.39 -8.94
CA GLN A 21 7.92 -11.59 -8.52
C GLN A 21 7.68 -10.07 -8.67
N ASN A 22 6.74 -9.68 -9.53
CA ASN A 22 6.44 -8.29 -9.83
C ASN A 22 5.16 -7.78 -9.15
N ASN A 23 4.55 -8.56 -8.25
CA ASN A 23 3.34 -8.16 -7.53
C ASN A 23 3.49 -8.35 -6.01
N ILE A 24 3.07 -7.32 -5.27
CA ILE A 24 2.98 -7.33 -3.82
C ILE A 24 1.53 -6.96 -3.47
N ILE A 25 0.86 -7.81 -2.71
CA ILE A 25 -0.51 -7.59 -2.24
C ILE A 25 -0.46 -7.13 -0.78
N ILE A 26 -1.22 -6.10 -0.46
CA ILE A 26 -1.28 -5.54 0.88
C ILE A 26 -2.74 -5.46 1.33
N GLY A 27 -3.03 -6.06 2.48
CA GLY A 27 -4.31 -5.95 3.15
C GLY A 27 -4.31 -4.75 4.08
N VAL A 28 -5.29 -3.85 3.91
CA VAL A 28 -5.56 -2.70 4.78
C VAL A 28 -7.04 -2.72 5.19
N LYS A 29 -7.43 -1.87 6.15
CA LYS A 29 -8.86 -1.68 6.43
C LYS A 29 -9.56 -1.14 5.19
N ASN A 30 -10.81 -1.56 4.97
CA ASN A 30 -11.59 -1.11 3.82
C ASN A 30 -11.75 0.42 3.78
N SER A 31 -11.88 1.06 4.96
CA SER A 31 -11.93 2.52 5.10
C SER A 31 -10.67 3.23 4.58
N ASP A 32 -9.54 2.55 4.56
CA ASP A 32 -8.23 3.13 4.26
C ASP A 32 -7.76 2.73 2.85
N SER A 33 -8.57 1.97 2.11
CA SER A 33 -8.23 1.44 0.78
C SER A 33 -7.93 2.55 -0.23
N ASP A 34 -8.83 3.53 -0.36
CA ASP A 34 -8.65 4.68 -1.26
C ASP A 34 -7.42 5.53 -0.88
N SER A 35 -7.23 5.78 0.41
CA SER A 35 -6.09 6.54 0.92
C SER A 35 -4.77 5.81 0.66
N ALA A 36 -4.75 4.49 0.81
CA ALA A 36 -3.57 3.67 0.54
C ALA A 36 -3.19 3.72 -0.94
N VAL A 37 -4.17 3.58 -1.84
CA VAL A 37 -3.94 3.67 -3.29
C VAL A 37 -3.42 5.06 -3.67
N ARG A 38 -4.03 6.13 -3.14
CA ARG A 38 -3.58 7.51 -3.41
C ARG A 38 -2.16 7.77 -2.91
N SER A 39 -1.81 7.28 -1.72
CA SER A 39 -0.47 7.45 -1.17
C SER A 39 0.59 6.73 -2.01
N LEU A 40 0.29 5.50 -2.42
CA LEU A 40 1.16 4.73 -3.29
C LEU A 40 1.30 5.38 -4.66
N TYR A 41 0.20 5.84 -5.25
CA TYR A 41 0.24 6.54 -6.54
C TYR A 41 1.06 7.83 -6.46
N LYS A 42 0.89 8.62 -5.40
CA LYS A 42 1.68 9.83 -5.16
C LYS A 42 3.17 9.52 -5.02
N THR A 43 3.50 8.46 -4.30
CA THR A 43 4.90 8.09 -4.03
C THR A 43 5.59 7.47 -5.23
N PHE A 44 4.91 6.66 -6.05
CA PHE A 44 5.55 5.89 -7.12
C PHE A 44 5.31 6.43 -8.53
N ILE A 45 4.27 7.23 -8.77
CA ILE A 45 3.90 7.72 -10.10
C ILE A 45 4.04 9.24 -10.23
N LEU A 46 3.64 10.00 -9.21
CA LEU A 46 3.71 11.46 -9.22
C LEU A 46 5.02 12.02 -8.63
N GLN A 47 6.00 11.15 -8.37
CA GLN A 47 7.30 11.53 -7.81
C GLN A 47 8.16 12.29 -8.83
#